data_AF-A0A5C6LW08-F1
#
_entry.id   AF-A0A5C6LW08-F1
#
_cell.length_a   1.000
_cell.length_b   1.000
_cell.length_c   1.000
_cell.angle_alpha   90.00
_cell.angle_beta   90.00
_cell.angle_gamma   90.00
#
_symmetry.space_group_name_H-M   'P 1'
#
loop_
_entity.id
_entity.type
_entity.pdbx_description
1 polymer ?
#
loop_
_entity_poly.entity_id
_entity_poly.type
_entity_poly.pdbx_seq_one_letter_code
_entity_poly.pdbx_strand_id
1 'polypeptide(L)'
;MVISPCFLLVAFNPVSAQQQPKGLLWEITGKGLSKPAYLFGSMHIYDTGSYQLPQVPFDLLDKVDKLYLELDLGKIDPKEMMDACTLQIAHRILTSNWMSYLWKR
;
A
#
# COMPACT_ATOMS: atom_id res chain seq x y z
N MET A 1 15.35 -44.32 -45.46
CA MET A 1 14.52 -43.19 -45.00
C MET A 1 15.18 -42.65 -43.72
N VAL A 2 16.10 -41.70 -43.86
CA VAL A 2 16.94 -41.21 -42.75
C VAL A 2 16.30 -39.93 -42.22
N ILE A 3 15.79 -39.97 -40.99
CA ILE A 3 15.23 -38.81 -40.32
C ILE A 3 16.42 -38.02 -39.77
N SER A 4 16.65 -36.83 -40.34
CA SER A 4 17.71 -35.91 -39.93
C SER A 4 17.45 -35.39 -38.50
N PRO A 5 18.38 -35.58 -37.54
CA PRO A 5 18.18 -35.24 -36.13
C PRO A 5 18.60 -33.79 -35.84
N CYS A 6 18.28 -32.86 -36.73
CA CYS A 6 18.80 -31.50 -36.68
C CYS A 6 17.64 -30.51 -36.57
N PHE A 7 16.97 -30.42 -35.42
CA PHE A 7 16.30 -29.20 -34.90
C PHE A 7 15.53 -29.44 -33.57
N LEU A 8 16.18 -29.90 -32.50
CA LEU A 8 15.57 -29.87 -31.16
C LEU A 8 16.61 -29.48 -30.10
N LEU A 9 17.05 -28.22 -30.14
CA LEU A 9 17.67 -27.55 -28.99
C LEU A 9 16.69 -26.47 -28.51
N VAL A 10 15.65 -26.90 -27.78
CA VAL A 10 14.89 -25.99 -26.92
C VAL A 10 15.79 -25.67 -25.73
N ALA A 11 16.40 -24.48 -25.73
CA ALA A 11 17.16 -23.99 -24.60
C ALA A 11 16.24 -23.87 -23.38
N PHE A 12 16.48 -24.70 -22.36
CA PHE A 12 15.88 -24.57 -21.04
C PHE A 12 16.36 -23.27 -20.40
N ASN A 13 15.67 -22.16 -20.65
CA ASN A 13 15.83 -20.95 -19.85
C ASN A 13 15.16 -21.21 -18.50
N PRO A 14 15.88 -21.17 -17.36
CA PRO A 14 15.23 -21.23 -16.07
C PRO A 14 14.31 -20.00 -15.94
N VAL A 15 13.00 -20.23 -15.93
CA VAL A 15 12.03 -19.21 -15.56
C VAL A 15 12.24 -18.93 -14.08
N SER A 16 12.94 -17.84 -13.78
CA SER A 16 13.00 -17.31 -12.42
C SER A 16 11.65 -16.69 -12.11
N ALA A 17 10.86 -17.33 -11.23
CA ALA A 17 9.68 -16.69 -10.67
C ALA A 17 10.14 -15.46 -9.88
N GLN A 18 9.66 -14.28 -10.26
CA GLN A 18 9.98 -13.04 -9.56
C GLN A 18 9.47 -13.16 -8.13
N GLN A 19 10.38 -13.04 -7.16
CA GLN A 19 9.99 -12.93 -5.75
C GLN A 19 9.09 -11.70 -5.63
N GLN A 20 7.81 -11.91 -5.30
CA GLN A 20 6.91 -10.81 -5.06
C GLN A 20 7.34 -10.09 -3.78
N PRO A 21 7.51 -8.75 -3.81
CA PRO A 21 7.78 -8.00 -2.60
C PRO A 21 6.66 -8.25 -1.59
N LYS A 22 7.04 -8.68 -0.38
CA LYS A 22 6.10 -8.92 0.72
C LYS A 22 5.80 -7.58 1.38
N GLY A 23 4.62 -7.03 1.14
CA GLY A 23 4.16 -5.80 1.77
C GLY A 23 2.94 -5.18 1.10
N LEU A 24 2.27 -4.27 1.81
CA LEU A 24 1.13 -3.50 1.28
C LEU A 24 1.57 -2.17 0.65
N LEU A 25 2.84 -1.77 0.80
CA LEU A 25 3.35 -0.48 0.38
C LEU A 25 4.08 -0.58 -0.97
N TRP A 26 3.67 0.26 -1.91
CA TRP A 26 4.23 0.35 -3.25
C TRP A 26 4.72 1.76 -3.52
N GLU A 27 5.92 1.88 -4.09
CA GLU A 27 6.43 3.12 -4.67
C GLU A 27 6.18 3.11 -6.18
N ILE A 28 5.56 4.18 -6.68
CA ILE A 28 5.20 4.38 -8.07
C ILE A 28 6.04 5.54 -8.60
N THR A 29 6.91 5.25 -9.57
CA THR A 29 7.72 6.23 -10.29
C THR A 29 7.47 6.08 -11.78
N GLY A 30 7.59 7.17 -12.55
CA GLY A 30 7.46 7.07 -13.99
C GLY A 30 7.06 8.37 -14.68
N LYS A 31 6.76 8.23 -15.96
CA LYS A 31 6.60 9.36 -16.89
C LYS A 31 5.50 10.32 -16.44
N GLY A 32 5.87 11.57 -16.17
CA GLY A 32 4.95 12.64 -15.76
C GLY A 32 4.87 12.89 -14.26
N LEU A 33 5.53 12.08 -13.43
CA LEU A 33 5.66 12.32 -11.99
C LEU A 33 6.98 13.05 -11.69
N SER A 34 6.89 14.21 -11.03
CA SER A 34 8.06 14.96 -10.55
C SER A 34 8.61 14.44 -9.21
N LYS A 35 7.79 13.66 -8.48
CA LYS A 35 8.11 12.99 -7.21
C LYS A 35 7.47 11.60 -7.21
N PRO A 36 8.03 10.60 -6.50
CA PRO A 36 7.39 9.29 -6.34
C PRO A 36 6.01 9.43 -5.71
N ALA A 37 5.08 8.58 -6.14
CA ALA A 37 3.80 8.38 -5.48
C ALA A 37 3.83 7.08 -4.67
N TYR A 38 3.10 7.03 -3.57
CA TYR A 38 3.06 5.85 -2.71
C TYR A 38 1.62 5.31 -2.65
N LEU A 39 1.46 4.01 -2.87
CA LEU A 39 0.18 3.31 -2.74
C LEU A 39 0.29 2.31 -1.59
N PHE A 40 -0.53 2.50 -0.57
CA PHE A 40 -0.72 1.53 0.49
C PHE A 40 -2.00 0.74 0.22
N GLY A 41 -1.90 -0.58 0.16
CA GLY A 41 -3.03 -1.48 -0.09
C GLY A 41 -4.08 -1.45 1.03
N SER A 42 -5.23 -2.08 0.78
CA SER A 42 -6.28 -2.21 1.79
C SER A 42 -5.88 -3.20 2.89
N MET A 43 -6.33 -2.91 4.10
CA MET A 43 -6.13 -3.77 5.27
C MET A 43 -7.49 -3.98 5.99
N HIS A 44 -7.72 -5.20 6.48
CA HIS A 44 -8.91 -5.51 7.28
C HIS A 44 -8.57 -5.34 8.76
N ILE A 45 -9.19 -4.34 9.40
CA ILE A 45 -8.89 -3.96 10.80
C ILE A 45 -9.62 -4.86 11.83
N TYR A 46 -10.51 -5.73 11.36
CA TYR A 46 -11.51 -6.43 12.17
C TYR A 46 -11.03 -7.66 12.97
N ASP A 47 -9.97 -8.34 12.56
CA ASP A 47 -9.74 -9.73 13.04
C ASP A 47 -8.79 -9.86 14.24
N THR A 48 -8.11 -8.78 14.63
CA THR A 48 -7.17 -8.83 15.77
C THR A 48 -7.14 -7.51 16.52
N GLY A 49 -7.29 -7.57 17.84
CA GLY A 49 -7.15 -6.43 18.73
C GLY A 49 -5.84 -5.69 18.42
N SER A 50 -5.95 -4.42 18.03
CA SER A 50 -4.84 -3.51 17.78
C SER A 50 -3.79 -4.02 16.78
N TYR A 51 -4.15 -4.15 15.49
CA TYR A 51 -3.12 -4.25 14.46
C TYR A 51 -2.28 -2.96 14.44
N GLN A 52 -1.03 -3.08 14.87
CA GLN A 52 -0.07 -1.97 14.86
C GLN A 52 0.52 -1.85 13.46
N LEU A 53 0.16 -0.77 12.77
CA LEU A 53 0.77 -0.44 11.50
C LEU A 53 2.28 -0.18 11.71
N PRO A 54 3.15 -0.67 10.80
CA PRO A 54 4.57 -0.36 10.84
C PRO A 54 4.79 1.15 10.72
N GLN A 55 5.94 1.65 11.18
CA GLN A 55 6.24 3.09 11.13
C GLN A 55 6.48 3.63 9.71
N VAL A 56 6.87 2.77 8.78
CA VAL A 56 7.27 3.17 7.41
C VAL A 56 6.17 3.97 6.66
N PRO A 57 4.89 3.55 6.64
CA PRO A 57 3.79 4.38 6.11
C PRO A 57 3.68 5.78 6.75
N PHE A 58 3.96 5.92 8.04
CA PHE A 58 3.88 7.20 8.74
C PHE A 58 5.02 8.15 8.32
N ASP A 59 6.24 7.62 8.16
CA ASP A 59 7.40 8.40 7.70
C ASP A 59 7.22 8.91 6.25
N LEU A 60 6.36 8.26 5.47
CA LEU A 60 6.02 8.71 4.12
C LEU A 60 5.00 9.85 4.10
N LEU A 61 4.20 10.03 5.16
CA LEU A 61 3.22 11.12 5.23
C LEU A 61 3.90 12.48 5.13
N ASP A 62 5.09 12.63 5.71
CA ASP A 62 5.85 13.89 5.66
C ASP A 62 6.51 14.14 4.29
N LYS A 63 6.50 13.15 3.39
CA LYS A 63 7.12 13.22 2.04
C LYS A 63 6.11 13.45 0.93
N VAL A 64 4.81 13.32 1.21
CA VAL A 64 3.74 13.44 0.22
C VAL A 64 3.05 14.80 0.35
N ASP A 65 2.76 15.42 -0.81
CA ASP A 65 2.06 16.70 -0.83
C ASP A 65 0.52 16.53 -0.67
N LYS A 66 0.01 15.32 -0.95
CA LYS A 66 -1.41 14.98 -0.94
C LYS A 66 -1.61 13.56 -0.45
N LEU A 67 -2.69 13.33 0.29
CA LEU A 67 -3.09 12.03 0.81
C LEU A 67 -4.53 11.73 0.40
N TYR A 68 -4.76 10.52 -0.12
CA TYR A 68 -6.08 9.99 -0.46
C TYR A 68 -6.29 8.70 0.31
N LEU A 69 -7.44 8.56 0.96
CA LEU A 69 -7.77 7.44 1.84
C LEU A 69 -9.19 6.96 1.55
N GLU A 70 -9.38 5.66 1.57
CA GLU A 70 -10.69 5.01 1.56
C GLU A 70 -10.92 4.35 2.91
N LEU A 71 -12.05 4.65 3.55
CA LEU A 71 -12.43 4.12 4.85
C LEU A 71 -13.84 3.52 4.75
N ASP A 72 -13.96 2.20 4.89
CA ASP A 72 -15.25 1.53 5.05
C ASP A 72 -15.56 1.36 6.55
N LEU A 73 -16.37 2.28 7.07
CA LEU A 73 -16.84 2.28 8.46
C LEU A 73 -18.16 1.53 8.65
N GLY A 74 -18.78 1.01 7.57
CA GLY A 74 -20.13 0.45 7.62
C GLY A 74 -20.23 -0.89 8.35
N LYS A 75 -19.09 -1.53 8.62
CA LYS A 75 -19.01 -2.83 9.30
C LYS A 75 -18.32 -2.76 10.66
N ILE A 76 -17.94 -1.56 11.12
CA ILE A 76 -17.31 -1.34 12.43
C ILE A 76 -18.40 -1.17 13.49
N ASP A 77 -18.34 -1.97 14.55
CA ASP A 77 -19.19 -1.79 15.73
C ASP A 77 -18.91 -0.39 16.32
N PRO A 78 -19.92 0.43 16.68
CA PRO A 78 -19.71 1.74 17.30
C PRO A 78 -18.74 1.74 18.49
N LYS A 79 -18.65 0.63 19.23
CA LYS A 79 -17.68 0.45 20.32
C LYS A 79 -16.25 0.27 19.80
N GLU A 80 -16.09 -0.54 18.75
CA GLU A 80 -14.80 -0.72 18.06
C GLU A 80 -14.38 0.54 17.30
N MET A 81 -15.33 1.36 16.84
CA MET A 81 -15.05 2.66 16.21
C MET A 81 -14.38 3.63 17.19
N MET A 82 -14.75 3.61 18.47
CA MET A 82 -14.11 4.46 19.49
C MET A 82 -12.66 4.04 19.74
N ASP A 83 -12.41 2.72 19.74
CA ASP A 83 -11.05 2.17 19.84
C ASP A 83 -10.25 2.40 18.54
N ALA A 84 -10.89 2.24 17.37
CA ALA A 84 -10.32 2.49 16.05
C ALA A 84 -10.14 3.99 15.72
N CYS A 85 -10.87 4.90 16.37
CA CYS A 85 -10.61 6.35 16.30
C CYS A 85 -9.22 6.68 16.90
N THR A 86 -8.66 5.74 17.67
CA THR A 86 -7.25 5.75 18.13
C THR A 86 -6.27 5.21 17.08
N LEU A 87 -6.71 4.88 15.86
CA LEU A 87 -5.82 4.58 14.74
C LEU A 87 -4.83 5.74 14.62
N GLN A 88 -3.56 5.45 14.89
CA GLN A 88 -2.51 6.46 14.93
C GLN A 88 -2.45 7.26 13.63
N ILE A 89 -2.85 6.69 12.50
CA ILE A 89 -2.97 7.40 11.21
C ILE A 89 -4.07 8.46 11.29
N ALA A 90 -5.29 8.08 11.69
CA ALA A 90 -6.41 9.01 11.81
C ALA A 90 -6.10 10.10 12.85
N HIS A 91 -5.60 9.72 14.03
CA HIS A 91 -5.19 10.66 15.06
C HIS A 91 -4.10 11.63 14.57
N ARG A 92 -3.01 11.12 13.96
CA ARG A 92 -1.93 11.96 13.41
C ARG A 92 -2.44 12.90 12.32
N ILE A 93 -3.36 12.46 11.46
CA ILE A 93 -3.97 13.30 10.42
C ILE A 93 -4.88 14.36 11.06
N LEU A 94 -5.78 13.97 11.98
CA LEU A 94 -6.74 14.82 12.70
C LEU A 94 -6.06 15.88 13.57
N THR A 95 -4.91 15.57 14.16
CA THR A 95 -4.13 16.52 14.97
C THR A 95 -3.07 17.27 14.18
N SER A 96 -2.89 16.99 12.88
CA SER A 96 -1.90 17.68 12.05
C SER A 96 -2.46 18.98 11.47
N ASN A 97 -1.59 19.98 11.30
CA ASN A 97 -1.94 21.27 10.68
C ASN A 97 -2.52 21.13 9.25
N TRP A 98 -2.34 19.98 8.60
CA TRP A 98 -2.79 19.69 7.23
C TRP A 98 -4.33 19.65 7.10
N MET A 99 -5.05 19.25 8.14
CA MET A 99 -6.52 19.19 8.10
C MET A 99 -7.16 20.58 7.91
N SER A 100 -6.51 21.62 8.46
CA SER A 100 -6.96 23.00 8.30
C SER A 100 -6.90 23.50 6.84
N TYR A 101 -6.08 22.88 5.99
CA TYR A 101 -5.96 23.21 4.57
C TYR A 101 -7.01 22.51 3.70
N LEU A 102 -7.48 21.33 4.10
CA LEU A 102 -8.53 20.58 3.39
C LEU A 102 -9.92 21.21 3.54
N TRP A 103 -10.21 21.85 4.69
CA TRP A 103 -11.50 22.50 4.96
C TRP A 103 -11.61 23.95 4.43
N LYS A 104 -10.51 24.50 3.90
CA LYS A 104 -10.47 25.88 3.34
C LYS A 104 -10.59 25.92 1.82
N ARG A 105 -10.92 24.80 1.17
CA ARG A 105 -11.25 24.74 -0.26
C ARG A 105 -12.71 24.40 -0.48
#